data_AF-A0A0B7N2K7-F1
#
_entry.id   AF-A0A0B7N2K7-F1
#
_cell.length_a   1.000
_cell.length_b   1.000
_cell.length_c   1.000
_cell.angle_alpha   90.00
_cell.angle_beta   90.00
_cell.angle_gamma   90.00
#
_symmetry.space_group_name_H-M   'P 1'
#
loop_
_entity.id
_entity.type
_entity.pdbx_description
1 polymer ?
#
loop_
_entity_poly.entity_id
_entity_poly.type
_entity_poly.pdbx_seq_one_letter_code
_entity_poly.pdbx_strand_id
1 'polypeptide(L)'
;MSNTQNNRTIWLCGIAAISFILVGSGMVYFILEDDKQVKRRRAGRRVERTTLRLLHQIKEEQQAIEVDIKNVEGNIEDRDCDEKAFKKKEYVLAHSNELLLRLMEKLDAIRPLTVIMGGETVNEPNEYERDLVSNIKVKKRTVIESIEALFRRLDISNGKMNKEKSRREELVKEQKRLEKEEAERFANEEKEKERVRRENERKAEEEQKRIAQEEALLRRKEEEANLAQELLIRQDDYEQVEIMEQEEVEVQEQASKQEEAILAAMKEVEQQDEQSK
;
A
#
# COMPACT_ATOMS: atom_id res chain seq x y z
N MET A 1 54.08 -113.21 -20.95
CA MET A 1 54.36 -111.76 -20.86
C MET A 1 53.09 -111.00 -21.22
N SER A 2 52.21 -110.62 -20.27
CA SER A 2 51.05 -109.75 -20.60
C SER A 2 50.44 -108.94 -19.45
N ASN A 3 51.04 -108.90 -18.24
CA ASN A 3 50.47 -108.15 -17.10
C ASN A 3 51.10 -106.75 -16.90
N THR A 4 52.31 -106.50 -17.40
CA THR A 4 53.00 -105.21 -17.23
C THR A 4 52.59 -104.13 -18.26
N GLN A 5 52.03 -104.52 -19.41
CA GLN A 5 51.51 -103.58 -20.41
C GLN A 5 50.16 -103.00 -19.99
N ASN A 6 49.24 -103.81 -19.43
CA ASN A 6 47.90 -103.38 -19.03
C ASN A 6 47.91 -102.35 -17.88
N ASN A 7 48.81 -102.52 -16.90
CA ASN A 7 48.89 -101.56 -15.78
C ASN A 7 49.45 -100.20 -16.23
N ARG A 8 50.31 -100.16 -17.26
CA ARG A 8 50.83 -98.91 -17.82
C ARG A 8 49.78 -98.17 -18.63
N THR A 9 48.94 -98.85 -19.42
CA THR A 9 47.86 -98.22 -20.18
C THR A 9 46.75 -97.69 -19.27
N ILE A 10 46.37 -98.41 -18.20
CA ILE A 10 45.37 -97.92 -17.23
C ILE A 10 45.89 -96.68 -16.49
N TRP A 11 47.18 -96.63 -16.13
CA TRP A 11 47.79 -95.47 -15.48
C TRP A 11 47.92 -94.27 -16.43
N LEU A 12 48.29 -94.50 -17.69
CA LEU A 12 48.36 -93.46 -18.72
C LEU A 12 46.97 -92.89 -19.06
N CYS A 13 45.93 -93.73 -19.14
CA CYS A 13 44.54 -93.28 -19.31
C CYS A 13 44.02 -92.52 -18.08
N GLY A 14 44.38 -92.96 -16.86
CA GLY A 14 44.03 -92.27 -15.61
C GLY A 14 44.66 -90.88 -15.51
N ILE A 15 45.94 -90.75 -15.86
CA ILE A 15 46.64 -89.45 -15.90
C ILE A 15 46.04 -88.55 -16.98
N ALA A 16 45.83 -89.07 -18.19
CA ALA A 16 45.24 -88.29 -19.28
C ALA A 16 43.83 -87.78 -18.92
N ALA A 17 43.00 -88.57 -18.26
CA ALA A 17 41.67 -88.16 -17.80
C ALA A 17 41.73 -87.05 -16.74
N ILE A 18 42.65 -87.14 -15.77
CA ILE A 18 42.83 -86.11 -14.73
C ILE A 18 43.36 -84.81 -15.35
N SER A 19 44.27 -84.88 -16.32
CA SER A 19 44.76 -83.72 -17.07
C SER A 19 43.65 -83.04 -17.87
N PHE A 20 42.76 -83.80 -18.52
CA PHE A 20 41.60 -83.25 -19.23
C PHE A 20 40.58 -82.59 -18.31
N ILE A 21 40.36 -83.13 -17.11
CA ILE A 21 39.45 -82.54 -16.12
C ILE A 21 40.04 -81.22 -15.59
N LEU A 22 41.34 -81.15 -15.31
CA LEU A 22 42.01 -79.92 -14.85
C LEU A 22 42.04 -78.82 -15.93
N VAL A 23 42.34 -79.18 -17.17
CA VAL A 23 42.31 -78.24 -18.31
C VAL A 23 40.87 -77.79 -18.62
N GLY A 24 39.91 -78.71 -18.54
CA GLY A 24 38.48 -78.41 -18.69
C GLY A 24 37.95 -77.49 -17.58
N SER A 25 38.32 -77.74 -16.32
CA SER A 25 37.93 -76.88 -15.19
C SER A 25 38.58 -75.50 -15.27
N GLY A 26 39.83 -75.42 -15.74
CA GLY A 26 40.53 -74.15 -15.98
C GLY A 26 39.86 -73.32 -17.08
N MET A 27 39.52 -73.93 -18.21
CA MET A 27 38.79 -73.23 -19.28
C MET A 27 37.40 -72.74 -18.83
N VAL A 28 36.66 -73.53 -18.07
CA VAL A 28 35.35 -73.11 -17.52
C VAL A 28 35.52 -71.93 -16.54
N TYR A 29 36.58 -71.94 -15.72
CA TYR A 29 36.90 -70.82 -14.83
C TYR A 29 37.24 -69.54 -15.63
N PHE A 30 38.08 -69.63 -16.66
CA PHE A 30 38.40 -68.49 -17.53
C PHE A 30 37.17 -67.93 -18.24
N ILE A 31 36.29 -68.78 -18.77
CA ILE A 31 35.04 -68.35 -19.43
C ILE A 31 34.10 -67.67 -18.43
N LEU A 32 34.00 -68.17 -17.20
CA LEU A 32 33.19 -67.57 -16.13
C LEU A 32 33.75 -66.21 -15.67
N GLU A 33 35.07 -66.07 -15.56
CA GLU A 33 35.73 -64.81 -15.21
C GLU A 33 35.52 -63.75 -16.31
N ASP A 34 35.66 -64.14 -17.58
CA ASP A 34 35.39 -63.26 -18.73
C ASP A 34 33.93 -62.83 -18.81
N ASP A 35 32.97 -63.74 -18.60
CA ASP A 35 31.54 -63.41 -18.58
C ASP A 35 31.20 -62.46 -17.41
N LYS A 36 31.81 -62.66 -16.23
CA LYS A 36 31.70 -61.72 -15.10
C LYS A 36 32.24 -60.34 -15.45
N GLN A 37 33.41 -60.25 -16.09
CA GLN A 37 33.98 -58.97 -16.51
C GLN A 37 33.12 -58.28 -17.57
N VAL A 38 32.60 -59.00 -18.55
CA VAL A 38 31.71 -58.45 -19.59
C VAL A 38 30.40 -57.95 -18.96
N LYS A 39 29.81 -58.71 -18.03
CA LYS A 39 28.62 -58.28 -17.27
C LYS A 39 28.90 -57.02 -16.47
N ARG A 40 30.04 -56.95 -15.76
CA ARG A 40 30.48 -55.78 -14.98
C ARG A 40 30.67 -54.54 -15.88
N ARG A 41 31.34 -54.68 -17.03
CA ARG A 41 31.51 -53.59 -18.02
C ARG A 41 30.16 -53.12 -18.59
N ARG A 42 29.27 -54.04 -18.95
CA ARG A 42 27.93 -53.70 -19.47
C ARG A 42 27.08 -53.01 -18.42
N ALA A 43 27.12 -53.46 -17.17
CA ALA A 43 26.43 -52.83 -16.05
C ALA A 43 26.97 -51.42 -15.80
N GLY A 44 28.29 -51.27 -15.67
CA GLY A 44 28.95 -49.97 -15.51
C GLY A 44 28.59 -48.98 -16.62
N ARG A 45 28.62 -49.41 -17.90
CA ARG A 45 28.20 -48.57 -19.04
C ARG A 45 26.73 -48.16 -19.00
N ARG A 46 25.84 -49.05 -18.57
CA ARG A 46 24.41 -48.72 -18.47
C ARG A 46 24.22 -47.64 -17.41
N VAL A 47 24.84 -47.84 -16.24
CA VAL A 47 24.73 -46.91 -15.12
C VAL A 47 25.43 -45.57 -15.41
N GLU A 48 26.57 -45.59 -16.10
CA GLU A 48 27.21 -44.38 -16.61
C GLU A 48 26.25 -43.62 -17.53
N ARG A 49 25.67 -44.28 -18.53
CA ARG A 49 24.73 -43.63 -19.47
C ARG A 49 23.51 -43.05 -18.76
N THR A 50 22.93 -43.75 -17.78
CA THR A 50 21.80 -43.22 -17.01
C THR A 50 22.21 -42.01 -16.19
N THR A 51 23.37 -42.05 -15.54
CA THR A 51 23.89 -40.93 -14.75
C THR A 51 24.22 -39.72 -15.62
N LEU A 52 24.79 -39.94 -16.81
CA LEU A 52 25.06 -38.88 -17.77
C LEU A 52 23.78 -38.25 -18.32
N ARG A 53 22.71 -39.02 -18.50
CA ARG A 53 21.39 -38.47 -18.84
C ARG A 53 20.82 -37.62 -17.72
N LEU A 54 20.94 -38.07 -16.47
CA LEU A 54 20.53 -37.26 -15.30
C LEU A 54 21.31 -35.94 -15.23
N LEU A 55 22.64 -35.98 -15.43
CA LEU A 55 23.46 -34.76 -15.49
C LEU A 55 23.05 -33.85 -16.65
N HIS A 56 22.68 -34.42 -17.79
CA HIS A 56 22.18 -33.64 -18.93
C HIS A 56 20.85 -32.97 -18.61
N GLN A 57 19.92 -33.69 -18.00
CA GLN A 57 18.64 -33.14 -17.55
C GLN A 57 18.83 -32.02 -16.51
N ILE A 58 19.73 -32.20 -15.53
CA ILE A 58 20.07 -31.15 -14.56
C ILE A 58 20.62 -29.91 -15.27
N LYS A 59 21.42 -30.10 -16.32
CA LYS A 59 21.93 -29.00 -17.14
C LYS A 59 20.81 -28.28 -17.92
N GLU A 60 19.84 -29.02 -18.47
CA GLU A 60 18.68 -28.41 -19.13
C GLU A 60 17.82 -27.60 -18.14
N GLU A 61 17.56 -28.16 -16.95
CA GLU A 61 16.87 -27.46 -15.85
C GLU A 61 17.65 -26.19 -15.45
N GLN A 62 18.98 -26.27 -15.33
CA GLN A 62 19.86 -25.12 -15.05
C GLN A 62 19.77 -24.04 -16.13
N GLN A 63 19.70 -24.41 -17.42
CA GLN A 63 19.57 -23.46 -18.52
C GLN A 63 18.20 -22.76 -18.51
N ALA A 64 17.13 -23.47 -18.15
CA ALA A 64 15.82 -22.84 -17.98
C ALA A 64 15.85 -21.78 -16.87
N ILE A 65 16.46 -22.10 -15.72
CA ILE A 65 16.62 -21.15 -14.61
C ILE A 65 17.46 -19.94 -15.02
N GLU A 66 18.51 -20.16 -15.82
CA GLU A 66 19.34 -19.06 -16.34
C GLU A 66 18.52 -18.06 -17.17
N VAL A 67 17.61 -18.55 -18.00
CA VAL A 67 16.71 -17.69 -18.79
C VAL A 67 15.81 -16.88 -17.86
N ASP A 68 15.24 -17.48 -16.83
CA ASP A 68 14.38 -16.79 -15.86
C ASP A 68 15.14 -15.69 -15.10
N ILE A 69 16.36 -15.98 -14.65
CA ILE A 69 17.23 -14.98 -13.99
C ILE A 69 17.53 -13.84 -14.97
N LYS A 70 17.93 -14.15 -16.21
CA LYS A 70 18.28 -13.15 -17.23
C LYS A 70 17.09 -12.25 -17.59
N ASN A 71 15.88 -12.79 -17.65
CA ASN A 71 14.66 -12.04 -17.94
C ASN A 71 14.35 -11.00 -16.86
N VAL A 72 14.74 -11.27 -15.61
CA VAL A 72 14.55 -10.33 -14.50
C VAL A 72 15.70 -9.33 -14.42
N GLU A 73 16.95 -9.78 -14.58
CA GLU A 73 18.19 -9.00 -14.41
C GLU A 73 18.17 -7.64 -15.12
N GLY A 74 17.70 -7.58 -16.37
CA GLY A 74 17.70 -6.36 -17.18
C GLY A 74 16.69 -5.30 -16.74
N ASN A 75 15.65 -5.71 -16.00
CA ASN A 75 14.47 -4.88 -15.73
C ASN A 75 14.26 -4.66 -14.23
N ILE A 76 15.24 -4.94 -13.37
CA ILE A 76 15.10 -4.79 -11.90
C ILE A 76 14.90 -3.32 -11.51
N GLU A 77 15.70 -2.43 -12.10
CA GLU A 77 15.74 -0.99 -11.77
C GLU A 77 14.72 -0.17 -12.58
N ASP A 78 13.79 -0.84 -13.25
CA ASP A 78 12.84 -0.24 -14.16
C ASP A 78 11.80 0.59 -13.40
N ARG A 79 11.83 1.91 -13.61
CA ARG A 79 11.09 2.88 -12.79
C ARG A 79 9.59 2.84 -13.03
N ASP A 80 9.19 2.44 -14.23
CA ASP A 80 7.78 2.39 -14.65
C ASP A 80 7.10 1.07 -14.26
N CYS A 81 7.81 0.19 -13.54
CA CYS A 81 7.28 -1.10 -13.11
C CYS A 81 6.34 -0.93 -11.91
N ASP A 82 5.10 -1.41 -12.06
CA ASP A 82 4.12 -1.48 -10.98
C ASP A 82 4.58 -2.39 -9.82
N GLU A 83 3.97 -2.22 -8.65
CA GLU A 83 4.30 -2.98 -7.44
C GLU A 83 4.06 -4.48 -7.64
N LYS A 84 3.05 -4.85 -8.44
CA LYS A 84 2.72 -6.25 -8.72
C LYS A 84 3.79 -6.92 -9.59
N ALA A 85 4.25 -6.28 -10.68
CA ALA A 85 5.33 -6.85 -11.47
C ALA A 85 6.66 -6.80 -10.72
N PHE A 86 6.89 -5.82 -9.85
CA PHE A 86 8.09 -5.80 -8.98
C PHE A 86 8.10 -7.00 -8.03
N LYS A 87 6.99 -7.27 -7.32
CA LYS A 87 6.85 -8.48 -6.50
C LYS A 87 6.96 -9.76 -7.30
N LYS A 88 6.48 -9.79 -8.54
CA LYS A 88 6.65 -10.94 -9.43
C LYS A 88 8.14 -11.18 -9.72
N LYS A 89 8.92 -10.13 -9.96
CA LYS A 89 10.37 -10.22 -10.17
C LYS A 89 11.09 -10.74 -8.91
N GLU A 90 10.72 -10.24 -7.73
CA GLU A 90 11.23 -10.73 -6.43
C GLU A 90 10.92 -12.23 -6.25
N TYR A 91 9.67 -12.64 -6.53
CA TYR A 91 9.27 -14.04 -6.50
C TYR A 91 10.07 -14.90 -7.47
N VAL A 92 10.28 -14.47 -8.71
CA VAL A 92 11.07 -15.23 -9.71
C VAL A 92 12.51 -15.42 -9.22
N LEU A 93 13.17 -14.39 -8.70
CA LEU A 93 14.52 -14.54 -8.16
C LEU A 93 14.58 -15.49 -6.96
N ALA A 94 13.63 -15.38 -6.03
CA ALA A 94 13.55 -16.27 -4.87
C ALA A 94 13.26 -17.72 -5.29
N HIS A 95 12.37 -17.92 -6.27
CA HIS A 95 12.05 -19.23 -6.80
C HIS A 95 13.23 -19.86 -7.54
N SER A 96 13.92 -19.09 -8.39
CA SER A 96 15.15 -19.54 -9.06
C SER A 96 16.22 -19.97 -8.08
N ASN A 97 16.40 -19.25 -6.97
CA ASN A 97 17.35 -19.62 -5.92
C ASN A 97 17.04 -21.00 -5.32
N GLU A 98 15.76 -21.23 -5.03
CA GLU A 98 15.26 -22.48 -4.48
C GLU A 98 15.44 -23.66 -5.45
N LEU A 99 15.17 -23.43 -6.74
CA LEU A 99 15.41 -24.43 -7.79
C LEU A 99 16.90 -24.76 -7.94
N LEU A 100 17.80 -23.78 -7.89
CA LEU A 100 19.24 -24.02 -7.96
C LEU A 100 19.73 -24.85 -6.76
N LEU A 101 19.21 -24.58 -5.56
CA LEU A 101 19.53 -25.38 -4.37
C LEU A 101 19.10 -26.83 -4.55
N ARG A 102 17.88 -27.08 -5.05
CA ARG A 102 17.42 -28.43 -5.39
C ARG A 102 18.31 -29.11 -6.44
N LEU A 103 18.80 -28.37 -7.44
CA LEU A 103 19.74 -28.94 -8.42
C LEU A 103 21.07 -29.35 -7.77
N MET A 104 21.58 -28.55 -6.84
CA MET A 104 22.78 -28.89 -6.07
C MET A 104 22.56 -30.14 -5.22
N GLU A 105 21.42 -30.27 -4.54
CA GLU A 105 21.07 -31.47 -3.77
C GLU A 105 21.00 -32.72 -4.68
N LYS A 106 20.37 -32.61 -5.86
CA LYS A 106 20.34 -33.68 -6.86
C LYS A 106 21.76 -34.06 -7.31
N LEU A 107 22.64 -33.08 -7.51
CA LEU A 107 24.04 -33.33 -7.87
C LEU A 107 24.80 -34.02 -6.75
N ASP A 108 24.61 -33.60 -5.50
CA ASP A 108 25.25 -34.20 -4.33
C ASP A 108 24.83 -35.65 -4.10
N ALA A 109 23.57 -35.99 -4.41
CA ALA A 109 23.10 -37.36 -4.42
C ALA A 109 23.84 -38.25 -5.44
N ILE A 110 24.35 -37.69 -6.54
CA ILE A 110 25.20 -38.42 -7.50
C ILE A 110 26.57 -38.62 -6.87
N ARG A 111 26.81 -39.85 -6.40
CA ARG A 111 28.11 -40.32 -5.90
C ARG A 111 28.75 -41.23 -6.96
N PRO A 112 29.64 -40.70 -7.84
CA PRO A 112 30.06 -41.42 -9.04
C PRO A 112 30.64 -42.82 -8.78
N LEU A 113 31.41 -42.96 -7.70
CA LEU A 113 32.00 -44.23 -7.31
C LEU A 113 30.93 -45.26 -6.88
N THR A 114 30.06 -44.87 -5.94
CA THR A 114 28.94 -45.69 -5.46
C THR A 114 27.99 -46.07 -6.57
N VAL A 115 27.76 -45.16 -7.51
CA VAL A 115 26.90 -45.37 -8.66
C VAL A 115 27.49 -46.41 -9.61
N ILE A 116 28.78 -46.31 -9.95
CA ILE A 116 29.43 -47.27 -10.87
C ILE A 116 29.66 -48.64 -10.23
N MET A 117 30.05 -48.69 -8.96
CA MET A 117 30.39 -49.95 -8.29
C MET A 117 29.17 -50.63 -7.65
N GLY A 118 28.10 -49.89 -7.35
CA GLY A 118 27.03 -50.37 -6.47
C GLY A 118 27.44 -50.23 -5.01
N GLY A 119 26.48 -49.91 -4.13
CA GLY A 119 26.75 -49.51 -2.74
C GLY A 119 27.42 -50.55 -1.82
N GLU A 120 27.64 -51.78 -2.30
CA GLU A 120 28.05 -52.94 -1.49
C GLU A 120 29.31 -53.66 -2.02
N THR A 121 30.19 -52.98 -2.76
CA THR A 121 31.38 -53.65 -3.31
C THR A 121 32.55 -53.69 -2.33
N VAL A 122 32.94 -54.91 -1.97
CA VAL A 122 34.15 -55.25 -1.20
C VAL A 122 35.43 -55.11 -2.04
N ASN A 123 35.31 -55.13 -3.37
CA ASN A 123 36.44 -55.13 -4.30
C ASN A 123 36.89 -53.72 -4.70
N GLU A 124 38.18 -53.54 -4.97
CA GLU A 124 38.68 -52.29 -5.55
C GLU A 124 38.12 -52.05 -6.98
N PRO A 125 37.96 -50.77 -7.38
CA PRO A 125 37.55 -50.42 -8.74
C PRO A 125 38.64 -50.82 -9.74
N ASN A 126 38.27 -51.45 -10.85
CA ASN A 126 39.23 -51.70 -11.93
C ASN A 126 39.52 -50.41 -12.72
N GLU A 127 40.54 -50.41 -13.58
CA GLU A 127 40.93 -49.25 -14.41
C GLU A 127 39.75 -48.71 -15.21
N TYR A 128 38.99 -49.60 -15.84
CA TYR A 128 37.79 -49.25 -16.60
C TYR A 128 36.74 -48.48 -15.78
N GLU A 129 36.45 -48.92 -14.57
CA GLU A 129 35.50 -48.25 -13.67
C GLU A 129 36.04 -46.91 -13.16
N ARG A 130 37.36 -46.82 -12.92
CA ARG A 130 38.01 -45.54 -12.57
C ARG A 130 37.82 -44.53 -13.70
N ASP A 131 37.94 -44.96 -14.96
CA ASP A 131 37.69 -44.10 -16.13
C ASP A 131 36.23 -43.63 -16.20
N LEU A 132 35.26 -44.54 -15.99
CA LEU A 132 33.84 -44.18 -15.96
C LEU A 132 33.54 -43.16 -14.84
N VAL A 133 34.08 -43.42 -13.64
CA VAL A 133 33.96 -42.52 -12.48
C VAL A 133 34.57 -41.15 -12.79
N SER A 134 35.74 -41.12 -13.42
CA SER A 134 36.42 -39.88 -13.81
C SER A 134 35.58 -39.06 -14.79
N ASN A 135 35.03 -39.70 -15.83
CA ASN A 135 34.16 -39.04 -16.82
C ASN A 135 32.93 -38.40 -16.15
N ILE A 136 32.26 -39.13 -15.25
CA ILE A 136 31.10 -38.59 -14.51
C ILE A 136 31.54 -37.43 -13.60
N LYS A 137 32.67 -37.55 -12.90
CA LYS A 137 33.20 -36.49 -12.03
C LYS A 137 33.46 -35.19 -12.79
N VAL A 138 34.12 -35.27 -13.95
CA VAL A 138 34.42 -34.09 -14.79
C VAL A 138 33.12 -33.40 -15.20
N LYS A 139 32.15 -34.15 -15.73
CA LYS A 139 30.87 -33.57 -16.15
C LYS A 139 30.06 -33.01 -14.98
N LYS A 140 30.03 -33.71 -13.84
CA LYS A 140 29.38 -33.23 -12.60
C LYS A 140 29.99 -31.91 -12.17
N ARG A 141 31.33 -31.79 -12.17
CA ARG A 141 32.03 -30.55 -11.80
C ARG A 141 31.65 -29.39 -12.71
N THR A 142 31.62 -29.58 -14.02
CA THR A 142 31.21 -28.53 -14.97
C THR A 142 29.79 -28.02 -14.69
N VAL A 143 28.86 -28.91 -14.35
CA VAL A 143 27.48 -28.50 -14.02
C VAL A 143 27.44 -27.73 -12.69
N ILE A 144 28.20 -28.17 -11.67
CA ILE A 144 28.33 -27.46 -10.39
C ILE A 144 28.85 -26.04 -10.61
N GLU A 145 29.96 -25.89 -11.33
CA GLU A 145 30.57 -24.58 -11.62
C GLU A 145 29.58 -23.64 -12.34
N SER A 146 28.76 -24.18 -13.25
CA SER A 146 27.71 -23.44 -13.95
C SER A 146 26.59 -22.97 -12.99
N ILE A 147 26.16 -23.83 -12.07
CA ILE A 147 25.14 -23.49 -11.06
C ILE A 147 25.68 -22.46 -10.06
N GLU A 148 26.92 -22.62 -9.60
CA GLU A 148 27.59 -21.64 -8.72
C GLU A 148 27.72 -20.27 -9.38
N ALA A 149 27.98 -20.22 -10.70
CA ALA A 149 27.96 -18.96 -11.44
C ALA A 149 26.58 -18.31 -11.46
N LEU A 150 25.50 -19.10 -11.54
CA LEU A 150 24.12 -18.58 -11.42
C LEU A 150 23.81 -18.08 -10.01
N PHE A 151 24.25 -18.76 -8.94
CA PHE A 151 24.10 -18.26 -7.57
C PHE A 151 24.75 -16.88 -7.41
N ARG A 152 25.99 -16.70 -7.89
CA ARG A 152 26.66 -15.39 -7.86
C ARG A 152 25.88 -14.31 -8.61
N ARG A 153 25.31 -14.64 -9.78
CA ARG A 153 24.45 -13.71 -10.55
C ARG A 153 23.16 -13.38 -9.80
N LEU A 154 22.57 -14.36 -9.13
CA LEU A 154 21.37 -14.21 -8.34
C LEU A 154 21.62 -13.32 -7.11
N ASP A 155 22.76 -13.47 -6.44
CA ASP A 155 23.18 -12.59 -5.33
C ASP A 155 23.30 -11.13 -5.77
N ILE A 156 23.93 -10.89 -6.94
CA ILE A 156 24.02 -9.54 -7.52
C ILE A 156 22.61 -8.99 -7.83
N SER A 157 21.76 -9.82 -8.42
CA SER A 157 20.38 -9.44 -8.78
C SER A 157 19.53 -9.14 -7.54
N ASN A 158 19.63 -9.95 -6.50
CA ASN A 158 19.00 -9.72 -5.20
C ASN A 158 19.53 -8.45 -4.53
N GLY A 159 20.83 -8.18 -4.64
CA GLY A 159 21.42 -6.93 -4.18
C GLY A 159 20.80 -5.71 -4.86
N LYS A 160 20.59 -5.76 -6.18
CA LYS A 160 19.87 -4.70 -6.92
C LYS A 160 18.40 -4.61 -6.52
N MET A 161 17.73 -5.75 -6.40
CA MET A 161 16.32 -5.84 -6.00
C MET A 161 16.09 -5.20 -4.62
N ASN A 162 16.95 -5.49 -3.66
CA ASN A 162 16.85 -4.93 -2.31
C ASN A 162 17.09 -3.42 -2.29
N LYS A 163 18.05 -2.92 -3.08
CA LYS A 163 18.26 -1.46 -3.22
C LYS A 163 17.03 -0.76 -3.80
N GLU A 164 16.45 -1.33 -4.85
CA GLU A 164 15.26 -0.79 -5.49
C GLU A 164 14.04 -0.85 -4.56
N LYS A 165 13.90 -1.93 -3.79
CA LYS A 165 12.87 -2.07 -2.76
C LYS A 165 12.97 -0.97 -1.71
N SER A 166 14.16 -0.72 -1.16
CA SER A 166 14.39 0.38 -0.21
C SER A 166 14.05 1.74 -0.82
N ARG A 167 14.46 1.99 -2.08
CA ARG A 167 14.14 3.22 -2.80
C ARG A 167 12.63 3.44 -2.94
N ARG A 168 11.88 2.39 -3.29
CA ARG A 168 10.41 2.43 -3.41
C ARG A 168 9.76 2.70 -2.05
N GLU A 169 10.24 2.07 -0.98
CA GLU A 169 9.74 2.31 0.38
C GLU A 169 9.99 3.74 0.85
N GLU A 170 11.14 4.32 0.53
CA GLU A 170 11.47 5.72 0.81
C GLU A 170 10.53 6.68 0.07
N LEU A 171 10.30 6.45 -1.23
CA LEU A 171 9.36 7.25 -2.02
C LEU A 171 7.94 7.20 -1.46
N VAL A 172 7.46 6.02 -1.04
CA VAL A 172 6.13 5.89 -0.41
C VAL A 172 6.08 6.62 0.94
N LYS A 173 7.16 6.58 1.72
CA LYS A 173 7.24 7.34 2.98
C LYS A 173 7.23 8.85 2.73
N GLU A 174 7.94 9.32 1.71
CA GLU A 174 7.98 10.73 1.33
C GLU A 174 6.62 11.21 0.83
N GLN A 175 5.97 10.45 -0.05
CA GLN A 175 4.61 10.75 -0.52
C GLN A 175 3.62 10.86 0.66
N LYS A 176 3.65 9.92 1.60
CA LYS A 176 2.81 9.99 2.81
C LYS A 176 3.10 11.21 3.69
N ARG A 177 4.36 11.66 3.75
CA ARG A 177 4.72 12.89 4.48
C ARG A 177 4.16 14.13 3.80
N LEU A 178 4.28 14.20 2.47
CA LEU A 178 3.73 15.29 1.67
C LEU A 178 2.19 15.32 1.75
N GLU A 179 1.53 14.18 1.61
CA GLU A 179 0.07 14.07 1.78
C GLU A 179 -0.38 14.53 3.16
N LYS A 180 0.37 14.18 4.22
CA LYS A 180 0.07 14.64 5.58
C LYS A 180 0.27 16.15 5.74
N GLU A 181 1.35 16.69 5.19
CA GLU A 181 1.63 18.14 5.22
C GLU A 181 0.60 18.93 4.41
N GLU A 182 0.17 18.42 3.26
CA GLU A 182 -0.93 18.98 2.47
C GLU A 182 -2.25 18.92 3.24
N ALA A 183 -2.59 17.77 3.83
CA ALA A 183 -3.79 17.64 4.65
C ALA A 183 -3.79 18.60 5.86
N GLU A 184 -2.63 18.81 6.50
CA GLU A 184 -2.49 19.76 7.59
C GLU A 184 -2.62 21.21 7.12
N ARG A 185 -2.05 21.56 5.97
CA ARG A 185 -2.24 22.87 5.34
C ARG A 185 -3.70 23.14 5.03
N PHE A 186 -4.40 22.19 4.40
CA PHE A 186 -5.83 22.29 4.13
C PHE A 186 -6.65 22.44 5.42
N ALA A 187 -6.35 21.65 6.45
CA ALA A 187 -7.06 21.73 7.73
C ALA A 187 -6.83 23.07 8.46
N ASN A 188 -5.64 23.65 8.35
CA ASN A 188 -5.34 24.97 8.92
C ASN A 188 -6.02 26.09 8.14
N GLU A 189 -6.02 26.03 6.81
CA GLU A 189 -6.73 26.98 5.96
C GLU A 189 -8.25 26.94 6.21
N GLU A 190 -8.82 25.75 6.40
CA GLU A 190 -10.24 25.58 6.74
C GLU A 190 -10.58 26.18 8.11
N LYS A 191 -9.74 25.94 9.13
CA LYS A 191 -9.88 26.56 10.46
C LYS A 191 -9.76 28.09 10.40
N GLU A 192 -8.87 28.62 9.58
CA GLU A 192 -8.70 30.06 9.40
C GLU A 192 -9.93 30.67 8.74
N LYS A 193 -10.43 30.06 7.65
CA LYS A 193 -11.69 30.46 7.01
C LYS A 193 -12.85 30.43 7.99
N GLU A 194 -12.93 29.42 8.85
CA GLU A 194 -13.96 29.32 9.88
C GLU A 194 -13.84 30.43 10.94
N ARG A 195 -12.61 30.78 11.38
CA ARG A 195 -12.38 31.89 12.30
C ARG A 195 -12.81 33.23 11.70
N VAL A 196 -12.41 33.51 10.46
CA VAL A 196 -12.79 34.72 9.75
C VAL A 196 -14.31 34.80 9.58
N ARG A 197 -14.95 33.68 9.23
CA ARG A 197 -16.42 33.61 9.14
C ARG A 197 -17.09 33.93 10.47
N ARG A 198 -16.66 33.31 11.58
CA ARG A 198 -17.20 33.57 12.92
C ARG A 198 -16.96 35.02 13.36
N GLU A 199 -15.81 35.61 13.02
CA GLU A 199 -15.52 37.01 13.31
C GLU A 199 -16.43 37.95 12.52
N ASN A 200 -16.67 37.67 11.24
CA ASN A 200 -17.61 38.42 10.41
C ASN A 200 -19.06 38.29 10.91
N GLU A 201 -19.48 37.10 11.34
CA GLU A 201 -20.78 36.87 11.96
C GLU A 201 -20.94 37.71 13.25
N ARG A 202 -19.90 37.75 14.11
CA ARG A 202 -19.91 38.61 15.31
C ARG A 202 -19.98 40.09 14.98
N LYS A 203 -19.20 40.57 14.01
CA LYS A 203 -19.23 41.98 13.57
C LYS A 203 -20.61 42.35 13.04
N ALA A 204 -21.23 41.47 12.26
CA ALA A 204 -22.59 41.67 11.76
C ALA A 204 -23.62 41.74 12.90
N GLU A 205 -23.51 40.88 13.92
CA GLU A 205 -24.37 40.95 15.12
C GLU A 205 -24.17 42.24 15.93
N GLU A 206 -22.93 42.68 16.13
CA GLU A 206 -22.62 43.93 16.83
C GLU A 206 -23.15 45.16 16.07
N GLU A 207 -23.03 45.16 14.74
CA GLU A 207 -23.58 46.22 13.89
C GLU A 207 -25.12 46.23 13.93
N GLN A 208 -25.77 45.07 13.83
CA GLN A 208 -27.23 44.98 14.00
C GLN A 208 -27.69 45.47 15.37
N LYS A 209 -26.96 45.15 16.45
CA LYS A 209 -27.26 45.66 17.79
C LYS A 209 -27.10 47.17 17.88
N ARG A 210 -26.06 47.74 17.26
CA ARG A 210 -25.88 49.19 17.18
C ARG A 210 -27.03 49.87 16.45
N ILE A 211 -27.42 49.35 15.29
CA ILE A 211 -28.55 49.87 14.50
C ILE A 211 -29.83 49.80 15.32
N ALA A 212 -30.11 48.67 15.99
CA ALA A 212 -31.30 48.53 16.83
C ALA A 212 -31.32 49.51 18.01
N GLN A 213 -30.16 49.76 18.64
CA GLN A 213 -30.05 50.76 19.72
C GLN A 213 -30.26 52.19 19.19
N GLU A 214 -29.71 52.52 18.03
CA GLU A 214 -29.87 53.82 17.39
C GLU A 214 -31.32 54.05 16.96
N GLU A 215 -31.97 53.05 16.37
CA GLU A 215 -33.39 53.10 16.02
C GLU A 215 -34.28 53.24 17.26
N ALA A 216 -33.99 52.50 18.34
CA ALA A 216 -34.73 52.63 19.60
C ALA A 216 -34.58 54.02 20.23
N LEU A 217 -33.39 54.63 20.15
CA LEU A 217 -33.17 56.00 20.60
C LEU A 217 -33.92 57.01 19.73
N LEU A 218 -33.94 56.82 18.41
CA LEU A 218 -34.71 57.65 17.50
C LEU A 218 -36.20 57.56 17.80
N ARG A 219 -36.75 56.36 18.00
CA ARG A 219 -38.15 56.18 18.40
C ARG A 219 -38.47 56.88 19.73
N ARG A 220 -37.60 56.78 20.73
CA ARG A 220 -37.80 57.52 22.00
C ARG A 220 -37.81 59.04 21.80
N LYS A 221 -36.89 59.56 20.99
CA LYS A 221 -36.87 61.00 20.67
C LYS A 221 -38.10 61.44 19.90
N GLU A 222 -38.59 60.61 18.98
CA GLU A 222 -39.80 60.86 18.22
C GLU A 222 -41.05 60.80 19.12
N GLU A 223 -41.12 59.84 20.05
CA GLU A 223 -42.16 59.78 21.09
C GLU A 223 -42.11 61.01 22.00
N GLU A 224 -40.93 61.42 22.48
CA GLU A 224 -40.76 62.64 23.28
C GLU A 224 -41.15 63.91 22.52
N ALA A 225 -40.79 64.01 21.22
CA ALA A 225 -41.16 65.14 20.37
C ALA A 225 -42.67 65.19 20.15
N ASN A 226 -43.31 64.04 19.90
CA ASN A 226 -44.76 63.94 19.78
C ASN A 226 -45.47 64.31 21.09
N LEU A 227 -44.94 63.86 22.23
CA LEU A 227 -45.50 64.19 23.55
C LEU A 227 -45.35 65.68 23.88
N ALA A 228 -44.21 66.28 23.52
CA ALA A 228 -43.99 67.72 23.65
C ALA A 228 -44.94 68.51 22.74
N GLN A 229 -45.14 68.06 21.50
CA GLN A 229 -46.09 68.67 20.57
C GLN A 229 -47.54 68.54 21.07
N GLU A 230 -47.92 67.38 21.61
CA GLU A 230 -49.24 67.14 22.21
C GLU A 230 -49.45 68.03 23.44
N LEU A 231 -48.44 68.21 24.30
CA LEU A 231 -48.50 69.15 25.43
C LEU A 231 -48.64 70.60 24.97
N LEU A 232 -47.97 70.98 23.86
CA LEU A 232 -48.05 72.31 23.29
C LEU A 232 -49.44 72.59 22.71
N ILE A 233 -50.00 71.64 21.95
CA ILE A 233 -51.39 71.70 21.48
C ILE A 233 -52.36 71.81 22.66
N ARG A 234 -52.13 71.05 23.73
CA ARG A 234 -52.99 71.10 24.93
C ARG A 234 -52.89 72.43 25.66
N GLN A 235 -51.71 73.06 25.71
CA GLN A 235 -51.54 74.41 26.25
C GLN A 235 -52.27 75.44 25.38
N ASP A 236 -52.13 75.35 24.05
CA ASP A 236 -52.87 76.20 23.11
C ASP A 236 -54.40 76.04 23.30
N ASP A 237 -54.88 74.82 23.55
CA ASP A 237 -56.29 74.55 23.86
C ASP A 237 -56.71 75.19 25.20
N TYR A 238 -55.87 75.12 26.24
CA TYR A 238 -56.15 75.78 27.53
C TYR A 238 -56.15 77.31 27.40
N GLU A 239 -55.20 77.88 26.66
CA GLU A 239 -55.14 79.33 26.40
C GLU A 239 -56.35 79.78 25.58
N GLN A 240 -56.81 79.01 24.59
CA GLN A 240 -58.05 79.32 23.86
C GLN A 240 -59.29 79.29 24.77
N VAL A 241 -59.36 78.34 25.71
CA VAL A 241 -60.45 78.30 26.70
C VAL A 241 -60.38 79.51 27.63
N GLU A 242 -59.19 79.92 28.08
CA GLU A 242 -59.02 81.09 28.96
C GLU A 242 -59.37 82.41 28.23
N ILE A 243 -59.05 82.51 26.94
CA ILE A 243 -59.46 83.65 26.08
C ILE A 243 -60.98 83.65 25.90
N MET A 244 -61.60 82.49 25.66
CA MET A 244 -63.07 82.39 25.58
C MET A 244 -63.76 82.78 26.89
N GLU A 245 -63.22 82.37 28.05
CA GLU A 245 -63.76 82.76 29.35
C GLU A 245 -63.61 84.27 29.60
N GLN A 246 -62.50 84.88 29.18
CA GLN A 246 -62.32 86.33 29.25
C GLN A 246 -63.26 87.09 28.31
N GLU A 247 -63.48 86.60 27.08
CA GLU A 247 -64.46 87.17 26.15
C GLU A 247 -65.90 87.03 26.67
N GLU A 248 -66.27 85.91 27.29
CA GLU A 248 -67.59 85.75 27.92
C GLU A 248 -67.81 86.73 29.09
N VAL A 249 -66.76 86.99 29.89
CA VAL A 249 -66.80 87.97 30.97
C VAL A 249 -66.90 89.40 30.43
N GLU A 250 -66.16 89.77 29.37
CA GLU A 250 -66.27 91.08 28.74
C GLU A 250 -67.64 91.32 28.08
N VAL A 251 -68.24 90.28 27.46
CA VAL A 251 -69.58 90.35 26.87
C VAL A 251 -70.65 90.52 27.97
N GLN A 252 -70.52 89.85 29.11
CA GLN A 252 -71.40 90.07 30.27
C GLN A 252 -71.27 91.48 30.83
N GLU A 253 -70.05 92.03 30.90
CA GLU A 253 -69.81 93.37 31.42
C GLU A 253 -70.35 94.46 30.48
N GLN A 254 -70.28 94.25 29.16
CA GLN A 254 -70.92 95.13 28.17
C GLN A 254 -72.45 95.06 28.21
N ALA A 255 -73.04 93.87 28.41
CA ALA A 255 -74.48 93.71 28.57
C ALA A 255 -75.01 94.45 29.81
N SER A 256 -74.28 94.37 30.94
CA SER A 256 -74.62 95.10 32.18
C SER A 256 -74.55 96.63 31.99
N LYS A 257 -73.55 97.13 31.26
CA LYS A 257 -73.41 98.57 30.96
C LYS A 257 -74.50 99.07 30.00
N GLN A 258 -75.01 98.22 29.10
CA GLN A 258 -76.16 98.52 28.26
C GLN A 258 -77.48 98.55 29.04
N GLU A 259 -77.69 97.63 29.99
CA GLU A 259 -78.88 97.66 30.85
C GLU A 259 -78.92 98.89 31.75
N GLU A 260 -77.79 99.31 32.33
CA GLU A 260 -77.72 100.57 33.11
C GLU A 260 -78.01 101.81 32.25
N ALA A 261 -77.56 101.84 30.99
CA ALA A 261 -77.85 102.94 30.08
C ALA A 261 -79.33 103.01 29.67
N ILE A 262 -79.99 101.86 29.48
CA ILE A 262 -81.43 101.79 29.19
C ILE A 262 -82.26 102.24 30.41
N LEU A 263 -81.87 101.83 31.61
CA LEU A 263 -82.51 102.25 32.87
C LEU A 263 -82.34 103.75 33.14
N ALA A 264 -81.19 104.34 32.81
CA ALA A 264 -80.98 105.78 32.92
C ALA A 264 -81.83 106.58 31.92
N ALA A 265 -81.97 106.09 30.68
CA ALA A 265 -82.80 106.73 29.65
C ALA A 265 -84.31 106.67 29.98
N MET A 266 -84.79 105.59 30.61
CA MET A 266 -86.19 105.51 31.07
C MET A 266 -86.49 106.49 32.20
N LYS A 267 -85.50 106.79 33.06
CA LYS A 267 -85.64 107.72 34.19
C LYS A 267 -85.66 109.19 33.76
N GLU A 268 -85.01 109.53 32.64
CA GLU A 268 -85.10 110.87 32.03
C GLU A 268 -86.43 111.10 31.28
N VAL A 269 -87.08 110.05 30.77
CA VAL A 269 -88.39 110.15 30.10
C VAL A 269 -89.53 110.34 31.11
N GLU A 270 -89.47 109.74 32.31
CA GLU A 270 -90.46 109.99 33.37
C GLU A 270 -90.43 111.43 33.94
N GLN A 271 -89.28 112.12 33.85
CA GLN A 271 -89.19 113.52 34.32
C GLN A 271 -89.71 114.57 33.32
N GLN A 272 -89.97 114.20 32.06
CA GLN A 272 -90.55 115.10 31.06
C GLN A 272 -92.09 115.07 30.99
N ASP A 273 -92.75 114.06 31.57
CA ASP A 273 -94.23 113.94 31.55
C ASP A 273 -94.96 114.55 32.77
N GLU A 274 -94.25 114.97 33.83
CA GLU A 274 -94.87 115.63 35.01
C GLU A 274 -94.92 117.17 34.95
N GLN A 275 -94.35 117.83 33.94
CA GLN A 275 -94.49 119.29 33.75
C GLN A 275 -95.54 119.71 32.70
N SER A 276 -96.29 118.75 32.18
CA SER A 276 -97.39 118.98 31.23
C SER A 276 -98.75 118.62 31.83
N LYS A 277 -99.13 119.24 32.96
CA LYS A 277 -100.52 119.39 33.42
C LYS A 277 -100.67 120.41 34.54
#